data_AF-A0A6G9SKM4-F1
#
_entry.id   AF-A0A6G9SKM4-F1
#
_cell.length_a   1.000
_cell.length_b   1.000
_cell.length_c   1.000
_cell.angle_alpha   90.00
_cell.angle_beta   90.00
_cell.angle_gamma   90.00
#
_symmetry.space_group_name_H-M   'P 1'
#
loop_
_entity.id
_entity.type
_entity.pdbx_description
1 polymer ?
#
loop_
_entity_poly.entity_id
_entity_poly.type
_entity_poly.pdbx_seq_one_letter_code
_entity_poly.pdbx_strand_id
1 'polypeptide(L)'
;MSFIRGFISQSLIGLVCLSTATVLAQSAIAETISGKSGNVQAQITYEKPQEYQYKNVRLQISRSGQTVLDKKLPQESEYDRPIGDLLKGQEKNIPVLDLDGNKEPEVIADFFTGGAHCCTYSLIYRYESKAKQYKKTRHEWGNGGYRLKDLDNDGLPEFDSRDDRFAYAFSSYAASGYPLQIWQYRQGKMVNVTRRYPKLIASNAAELWKTYNEIRQQGEDGKGFLAAYLADKYMLGQGQQGWQEVQQAYKKSDRTQFFTELRKFLRETGYVK
;
A
#
# COMPACT_ATOMS: atom_id res chain seq x y z
N MET A 1 -48.58 -8.53 91.37
CA MET A 1 -47.09 -8.57 91.40
C MET A 1 -46.60 -9.46 90.28
N SER A 2 -46.11 -8.89 89.17
CA SER A 2 -44.97 -9.41 88.41
C SER A 2 -44.59 -8.38 87.34
N PHE A 3 -43.30 -8.09 87.26
CA PHE A 3 -42.71 -6.98 86.53
C PHE A 3 -42.48 -7.30 85.05
N ILE A 4 -42.60 -6.27 84.22
CA ILE A 4 -42.14 -6.19 82.83
C ILE A 4 -40.60 -6.18 82.82
N ARG A 5 -39.98 -6.97 81.93
CA ARG A 5 -38.59 -6.77 81.48
C ARG A 5 -38.55 -6.80 79.95
N GLY A 6 -38.09 -5.69 79.38
CA GLY A 6 -37.91 -5.49 77.95
C GLY A 6 -36.64 -6.13 77.40
N PHE A 7 -36.68 -6.48 76.12
CA PHE A 7 -35.53 -6.86 75.31
C PHE A 7 -35.09 -5.65 74.47
N ILE A 8 -33.81 -5.30 74.57
CA ILE A 8 -33.13 -4.32 73.72
C ILE A 8 -32.59 -5.08 72.50
N SER A 9 -32.97 -4.66 71.29
CA SER A 9 -32.34 -5.11 70.04
C SER A 9 -31.48 -3.98 69.49
N GLN A 10 -30.16 -4.21 69.43
CA GLN A 10 -29.20 -3.31 68.80
C GLN A 10 -29.24 -3.50 67.28
N SER A 11 -29.56 -2.45 66.54
CA SER A 11 -29.44 -2.43 65.07
C SER A 11 -28.11 -1.79 64.67
N LEU A 12 -27.22 -2.56 64.05
CA LEU A 12 -26.03 -2.05 63.37
C LEU A 12 -26.45 -1.43 62.02
N ILE A 13 -26.23 -0.13 61.86
CA ILE A 13 -26.34 0.58 60.58
C ILE A 13 -24.99 0.50 59.88
N GLY A 14 -24.90 -0.33 58.83
CA GLY A 14 -23.74 -0.38 57.93
C GLY A 14 -23.79 0.78 56.93
N LEU A 15 -22.80 1.68 57.00
CA LEU A 15 -22.62 2.78 56.06
C LEU A 15 -21.90 2.26 54.79
N VAL A 16 -22.62 2.12 53.69
CA VAL A 16 -22.03 1.77 52.38
C VAL A 16 -21.56 3.06 51.71
N CYS A 17 -20.25 3.31 51.71
CA CYS A 17 -19.63 4.33 50.88
C CYS A 17 -19.57 3.84 49.42
N LEU A 18 -20.49 4.29 48.58
CA LEU A 18 -20.40 4.14 47.12
C LEU A 18 -19.39 5.17 46.58
N SER A 19 -18.15 4.75 46.40
CA SER A 19 -17.15 5.51 45.65
C SER A 19 -17.44 5.37 44.15
N THR A 20 -18.08 6.39 43.57
CA THR A 20 -18.21 6.52 42.11
C THR A 20 -16.85 6.90 41.54
N ALA A 21 -16.07 5.93 41.09
CA ALA A 21 -14.90 6.19 40.25
C ALA A 21 -15.38 6.67 38.87
N THR A 22 -15.31 7.97 38.62
CA THR A 22 -15.48 8.53 37.28
C THR A 22 -14.28 8.12 36.42
N VAL A 23 -14.48 7.11 35.57
CA VAL A 23 -13.54 6.79 34.51
C VAL A 23 -13.62 7.93 33.49
N LEU A 24 -12.67 8.86 33.52
CA LEU A 24 -12.49 9.83 32.44
C LEU A 24 -12.06 9.07 31.19
N ALA A 25 -13.00 8.86 30.26
CA ALA A 25 -12.67 8.38 28.93
C ALA A 25 -11.76 9.41 28.26
N GLN A 26 -10.48 9.08 28.12
CA GLN A 26 -9.52 9.89 27.39
C GLN A 26 -10.00 9.98 25.94
N SER A 27 -10.48 11.16 25.52
CA SER A 27 -10.89 11.36 24.13
C SER A 27 -9.68 11.10 23.24
N ALA A 28 -9.79 10.13 22.34
CA ALA A 28 -8.72 9.84 21.40
C ALA A 28 -8.37 11.12 20.64
N ILE A 29 -7.11 11.55 20.71
CA ILE A 29 -6.65 12.73 19.99
C ILE A 29 -6.72 12.39 18.50
N ALA A 30 -7.53 13.13 17.75
CA ALA A 30 -7.58 12.99 16.31
C ALA A 30 -6.24 13.49 15.72
N GLU A 31 -5.52 12.60 15.06
CA GLU A 31 -4.34 12.93 14.28
C GLU A 31 -4.77 13.41 12.89
N THR A 32 -3.89 14.16 12.22
CA THR A 32 -4.15 14.68 10.87
C THR A 32 -2.88 14.61 10.04
N ILE A 33 -3.03 14.09 8.83
CA ILE A 33 -2.05 14.20 7.75
C ILE A 33 -2.65 15.06 6.65
N SER A 34 -1.85 15.88 5.98
CA SER A 34 -2.39 16.87 5.03
C SER A 34 -1.46 17.12 3.86
N GLY A 35 -2.02 17.62 2.77
CA GLY A 35 -1.30 18.02 1.58
C GLY A 35 -2.02 19.12 0.84
N LYS A 36 -1.29 19.91 0.04
CA LYS A 36 -1.86 21.02 -0.71
C LYS A 36 -1.08 21.27 -2.00
N SER A 37 -1.81 21.60 -3.06
CA SER A 37 -1.25 22.18 -4.28
C SER A 37 -2.26 23.15 -4.90
N GLY A 38 -1.80 24.35 -5.25
CA GLY A 38 -2.65 25.42 -5.73
C GLY A 38 -3.82 25.70 -4.79
N ASN A 39 -5.05 25.59 -5.31
CA ASN A 39 -6.28 25.79 -4.56
C ASN A 39 -6.84 24.51 -3.92
N VAL A 40 -6.21 23.36 -4.10
CA VAL A 40 -6.67 22.06 -3.57
C VAL A 40 -5.90 21.72 -2.30
N GLN A 41 -6.63 21.43 -1.22
CA GLN A 41 -6.07 20.94 0.03
C GLN A 41 -6.78 19.64 0.42
N ALA A 42 -6.01 18.64 0.83
CA ALA A 42 -6.50 17.37 1.35
C ALA A 42 -6.05 17.18 2.79
N GLN A 43 -6.92 16.59 3.61
CA GLN A 43 -6.64 16.22 4.98
C GLN A 43 -7.24 14.85 5.26
N ILE A 44 -6.45 13.95 5.84
CA ILE A 44 -6.95 12.71 6.41
C ILE A 44 -6.85 12.83 7.92
N THR A 45 -7.99 12.69 8.59
CA THR A 45 -8.08 12.66 10.04
C THR A 45 -8.40 11.26 10.52
N TYR A 46 -7.84 10.86 11.65
CA TYR A 46 -8.08 9.55 12.25
C TYR A 46 -7.84 9.57 13.75
N GLU A 47 -8.46 8.63 14.46
CA GLU A 47 -8.21 8.36 15.87
C GLU A 47 -7.26 7.16 16.00
N LYS A 48 -6.29 7.25 16.91
CA LYS A 48 -5.35 6.18 17.22
C LYS A 48 -5.53 5.73 18.68
N PRO A 49 -6.56 4.93 19.00
CA PRO A 49 -6.84 4.52 20.37
C PRO A 49 -5.74 3.64 20.98
N GLN A 50 -5.02 2.88 20.15
CA GLN A 50 -3.91 2.00 20.54
C GLN A 50 -2.86 1.96 19.42
N GLU A 51 -1.70 1.40 19.72
CA GLU A 51 -0.67 1.17 18.71
C GLU A 51 -1.21 0.33 17.55
N TYR A 52 -0.95 0.76 16.32
CA TYR A 52 -1.44 0.16 15.07
C TYR A 52 -2.96 0.12 14.84
N GLN A 53 -3.80 0.56 15.78
CA GLN A 53 -5.24 0.65 15.59
C GLN A 53 -5.65 2.06 15.15
N TYR A 54 -6.39 2.14 14.04
CA TYR A 54 -6.83 3.37 13.42
C TYR A 54 -8.35 3.34 13.23
N LYS A 55 -9.03 4.33 13.79
CA LYS A 55 -10.50 4.45 13.72
C LYS A 55 -10.90 5.79 13.15
N ASN A 56 -12.14 5.85 12.66
CA ASN A 56 -12.74 7.07 12.13
C ASN A 56 -11.91 7.77 11.05
N VAL A 57 -11.18 6.99 10.24
CA VAL A 57 -10.36 7.52 9.15
C VAL A 57 -11.25 8.23 8.13
N ARG A 58 -11.02 9.53 7.94
CA ARG A 58 -11.85 10.41 7.14
C ARG A 58 -11.00 11.29 6.24
N LEU A 59 -11.34 11.37 4.96
CA LEU A 59 -10.72 12.27 3.99
C LEU A 59 -11.62 13.47 3.75
N GLN A 60 -11.06 14.64 3.94
CA GLN A 60 -11.61 15.91 3.49
C GLN A 60 -10.77 16.47 2.36
N ILE A 61 -11.42 16.91 1.28
CA ILE A 61 -10.78 17.68 0.21
C ILE A 61 -11.53 19.00 0.04
N SER A 62 -10.79 20.11 0.16
CA SER A 62 -11.29 21.46 -0.04
C SER A 62 -10.65 22.11 -1.27
N ARG A 63 -11.43 22.99 -1.92
CA ARG A 63 -11.04 23.77 -3.09
C ARG A 63 -11.31 25.24 -2.79
N SER A 64 -10.27 26.07 -2.84
CA SER A 64 -10.35 27.50 -2.48
C SER A 64 -11.00 27.72 -1.10
N GLY A 65 -10.72 26.84 -0.14
CA GLY A 65 -11.29 26.88 1.21
C GLY A 65 -12.69 26.27 1.36
N GLN A 66 -13.38 25.91 0.28
CA GLN A 66 -14.67 25.24 0.34
C GLN A 66 -14.49 23.72 0.32
N THR A 67 -15.04 23.01 1.30
CA THR A 67 -15.06 21.54 1.32
C THR A 67 -15.95 21.00 0.20
N VAL A 68 -15.38 20.15 -0.65
CA VAL A 68 -16.06 19.51 -1.80
C VAL A 68 -16.20 18.01 -1.59
N LEU A 69 -15.24 17.38 -0.90
CA LEU A 69 -15.32 15.99 -0.47
C LEU A 69 -15.15 15.94 1.03
N ASP A 70 -16.01 15.19 1.72
CA ASP A 70 -15.83 14.85 3.12
C ASP A 70 -16.42 13.47 3.39
N LYS A 71 -15.57 12.45 3.45
CA LYS A 71 -15.99 11.05 3.48
C LYS A 71 -15.16 10.21 4.43
N LYS A 72 -15.82 9.30 5.16
CA LYS A 72 -15.15 8.18 5.82
C LYS A 72 -14.49 7.31 4.74
N LEU A 73 -13.21 6.99 4.93
CA LEU A 73 -12.49 6.13 4.01
C LEU A 73 -12.78 4.65 4.33
N PRO A 74 -12.85 3.78 3.30
CA PRO A 74 -13.01 2.36 3.52
C PRO A 74 -11.76 1.84 4.23
N GLN A 75 -11.97 1.10 5.33
CA GLN A 75 -10.93 0.35 6.01
C GLN A 75 -11.34 -1.12 6.00
N GLU A 76 -10.44 -2.00 5.60
CA GLU A 76 -10.68 -3.46 5.62
C GLU A 76 -10.61 -4.04 7.03
N SER A 77 -9.82 -3.41 7.90
CA SER A 77 -9.72 -3.72 9.33
C SER A 77 -9.33 -2.46 10.10
N GLU A 78 -9.28 -2.53 11.44
CA GLU A 78 -8.75 -1.41 12.25
C GLU A 78 -7.23 -1.21 12.11
N TYR A 79 -6.52 -2.14 11.45
CA TYR A 79 -5.09 -2.01 11.15
C TYR A 79 -4.82 -1.37 9.77
N ASP A 80 -5.86 -1.28 8.93
CA ASP A 80 -5.84 -0.62 7.64
C ASP A 80 -5.80 0.89 7.85
N ARG A 81 -4.68 1.50 7.50
CA ARG A 81 -4.34 2.85 7.97
C ARG A 81 -3.81 3.71 6.85
N PRO A 82 -4.09 5.03 6.91
CA PRO A 82 -3.42 5.95 6.04
C PRO A 82 -1.92 5.93 6.37
N ILE A 83 -1.12 5.86 5.33
CA ILE A 83 0.30 6.13 5.41
C ILE A 83 0.49 7.44 4.68
N GLY A 84 1.27 8.36 5.26
CA GLY A 84 1.56 9.63 4.61
C GLY A 84 2.36 9.44 3.33
N ASP A 85 3.30 10.33 3.07
CA ASP A 85 4.03 10.29 1.83
C ASP A 85 5.00 9.09 1.80
N LEU A 86 4.59 8.01 1.11
CA LEU A 86 5.42 6.85 0.77
C LEU A 86 6.71 7.26 0.02
N LEU A 87 6.71 8.45 -0.59
CA LEU A 87 7.78 8.94 -1.46
C LEU A 87 8.95 9.53 -0.69
N LYS A 88 8.72 10.01 0.54
CA LYS A 88 9.71 10.78 1.31
C LYS A 88 9.92 10.32 2.75
N GLY A 89 9.23 9.26 3.18
CA GLY A 89 9.24 8.84 4.59
C GLY A 89 8.66 9.91 5.52
N GLN A 90 7.88 10.85 4.97
CA GLN A 90 7.20 11.88 5.75
C GLN A 90 5.78 11.41 6.00
N GLU A 91 5.60 10.70 7.12
CA GLU A 91 4.34 10.07 7.52
C GLU A 91 3.15 11.04 7.66
N LYS A 92 3.37 12.35 7.51
CA LYS A 92 2.35 13.40 7.69
C LYS A 92 1.94 14.18 6.44
N ASN A 93 2.47 13.83 5.27
CA ASN A 93 2.13 14.51 4.01
C ASN A 93 1.19 13.67 3.13
N ILE A 94 0.25 14.30 2.44
CA ILE A 94 -0.60 13.67 1.41
C ILE A 94 -0.13 14.20 0.04
N PRO A 95 0.23 13.36 -0.94
CA PRO A 95 0.52 13.85 -2.28
C PRO A 95 -0.69 14.54 -2.91
N VAL A 96 -0.52 15.81 -3.31
CA VAL A 96 -1.50 16.60 -4.07
C VAL A 96 -0.78 17.22 -5.25
N LEU A 97 -1.01 16.71 -6.46
CA LEU A 97 -0.25 17.07 -7.66
C LEU A 97 -1.00 16.69 -8.94
N ASP A 98 -0.68 17.37 -10.04
CA ASP A 98 -1.20 17.05 -11.37
C ASP A 98 -0.49 15.80 -11.92
N LEU A 99 -1.24 14.72 -12.11
CA LEU A 99 -0.74 13.43 -12.58
C LEU A 99 -0.95 13.21 -14.08
N ASP A 100 -1.86 13.97 -14.72
CA ASP A 100 -2.24 13.75 -16.11
C ASP A 100 -2.12 14.97 -17.03
N GLY A 101 -1.58 16.08 -16.51
CA GLY A 101 -1.18 17.28 -17.26
C GLY A 101 -2.31 18.26 -17.54
N ASN A 102 -3.44 18.12 -16.85
CA ASN A 102 -4.63 18.95 -17.04
C ASN A 102 -4.62 20.23 -16.17
N LYS A 103 -3.56 20.47 -15.39
CA LYS A 103 -3.39 21.55 -14.40
C LYS A 103 -4.36 21.50 -13.22
N GLU A 104 -5.03 20.38 -13.03
CA GLU A 104 -5.96 20.10 -11.95
C GLU A 104 -5.37 19.00 -11.07
N PRO A 105 -4.89 19.31 -9.85
CA PRO A 105 -4.17 18.33 -9.06
C PRO A 105 -5.10 17.21 -8.56
N GLU A 106 -4.63 15.97 -8.71
CA GLU A 106 -5.16 14.81 -8.01
C GLU A 106 -4.67 14.76 -6.56
N VAL A 107 -5.46 14.10 -5.71
CA VAL A 107 -5.11 13.77 -4.33
C VAL A 107 -4.86 12.28 -4.24
N ILE A 108 -3.69 11.87 -3.76
CA ILE A 108 -3.37 10.46 -3.52
C ILE A 108 -3.44 10.21 -2.02
N ALA A 109 -4.38 9.36 -1.60
CA ALA A 109 -4.44 8.87 -0.23
C ALA A 109 -3.85 7.46 -0.20
N ASP A 110 -2.64 7.34 0.36
CA ASP A 110 -1.93 6.06 0.47
C ASP A 110 -2.31 5.33 1.75
N PHE A 111 -2.39 4.01 1.64
CA PHE A 111 -2.82 3.14 2.72
C PHE A 111 -1.94 1.91 2.83
N PHE A 112 -1.91 1.36 4.05
CA PHE A 112 -1.35 0.07 4.35
C PHE A 112 -2.38 -0.75 5.14
N THR A 113 -2.71 -1.94 4.64
CA THR A 113 -3.77 -2.76 5.23
C THR A 113 -3.44 -3.33 6.63
N GLY A 114 -2.16 -3.24 7.06
CA GLY A 114 -1.71 -3.70 8.37
C GLY A 114 -1.25 -5.16 8.43
N GLY A 115 -1.05 -5.82 7.29
CA GLY A 115 -0.49 -7.18 7.22
C GLY A 115 0.98 -7.27 7.64
N ALA A 116 1.52 -8.50 7.72
CA ALA A 116 2.93 -8.73 8.09
C ALA A 116 3.94 -8.26 7.02
N HIS A 117 3.47 -8.14 5.77
CA HIS A 117 4.25 -7.67 4.63
C HIS A 117 3.46 -6.57 3.91
N CYS A 118 4.18 -5.71 3.19
CA CYS A 118 3.81 -4.35 2.78
C CYS A 118 2.61 -4.23 1.82
N CYS A 119 1.42 -4.75 2.16
CA CYS A 119 0.15 -4.62 1.42
C CYS A 119 -0.33 -3.16 1.30
N THR A 120 0.34 -2.39 0.44
CA THR A 120 0.06 -0.98 0.22
C THR A 120 -0.86 -0.77 -0.97
N TYR A 121 -1.69 0.27 -0.90
CA TYR A 121 -2.59 0.67 -1.97
C TYR A 121 -2.82 2.17 -1.94
N SER A 122 -3.23 2.75 -3.07
CA SER A 122 -3.64 4.16 -3.14
C SER A 122 -5.12 4.28 -3.48
N LEU A 123 -5.76 5.29 -2.89
CA LEU A 123 -7.01 5.87 -3.35
C LEU A 123 -6.69 7.22 -4.02
N ILE A 124 -6.79 7.28 -5.33
CA ILE A 124 -6.49 8.47 -6.14
C ILE A 124 -7.78 9.20 -6.48
N TYR A 125 -7.88 10.46 -6.06
CA TYR A 125 -9.06 11.30 -6.21
C TYR A 125 -8.83 12.37 -7.27
N ARG A 126 -9.65 12.35 -8.32
CA ARG A 126 -9.67 13.36 -9.39
C ARG A 126 -10.94 14.18 -9.34
N TYR A 127 -10.82 15.48 -9.48
CA TYR A 127 -11.98 16.37 -9.54
C TYR A 127 -12.64 16.34 -10.92
N GLU A 128 -13.95 16.13 -10.96
CA GLU A 128 -14.75 16.25 -12.19
C GLU A 128 -15.52 17.57 -12.19
N SER A 129 -14.99 18.54 -12.92
CA SER A 129 -15.52 19.92 -12.94
C SER A 129 -17.00 20.01 -13.33
N LYS A 130 -17.45 19.23 -14.33
CA LYS A 130 -18.85 19.20 -14.78
C LYS A 130 -19.81 18.73 -13.68
N ALA A 131 -19.40 17.73 -12.90
CA ALA A 131 -20.22 17.13 -11.85
C ALA A 131 -19.94 17.73 -10.47
N LYS A 132 -18.95 18.63 -10.35
CA LYS A 132 -18.49 19.27 -9.12
C LYS A 132 -18.23 18.28 -7.98
N GLN A 133 -17.65 17.12 -8.31
CA GLN A 133 -17.40 16.04 -7.37
C GLN A 133 -16.05 15.38 -7.63
N TYR A 134 -15.52 14.69 -6.63
CA TYR A 134 -14.34 13.85 -6.80
C TYR A 134 -14.74 12.42 -7.20
N LYS A 135 -14.04 11.86 -8.20
CA LYS A 135 -14.05 10.43 -8.50
C LYS A 135 -12.80 9.76 -7.95
N LYS A 136 -12.97 8.53 -7.48
CA LYS A 136 -11.93 7.73 -6.85
C LYS A 136 -11.49 6.60 -7.77
N THR A 137 -10.19 6.39 -7.90
CA THR A 137 -9.55 5.20 -8.47
C THR A 137 -8.77 4.50 -7.37
N ARG A 138 -8.93 3.19 -7.20
CA ARG A 138 -8.09 2.40 -6.29
C ARG A 138 -7.03 1.67 -7.10
N HIS A 139 -5.80 1.63 -6.60
CA HIS A 139 -4.71 0.86 -7.20
C HIS A 139 -3.95 0.12 -6.12
N GLU A 140 -3.78 -1.19 -6.31
CA GLU A 140 -3.03 -2.06 -5.40
C GLU A 140 -1.55 -2.02 -5.79
N TRP A 141 -0.68 -1.67 -4.86
CA TRP A 141 0.77 -1.74 -5.04
C TRP A 141 1.35 -3.02 -4.46
N GLY A 142 0.65 -3.60 -3.48
CA GLY A 142 1.16 -4.73 -2.73
C GLY A 142 2.52 -4.39 -2.12
N ASN A 143 3.39 -5.39 -2.00
CA ASN A 143 4.67 -5.28 -1.31
C ASN A 143 5.67 -4.34 -1.97
N GLY A 144 5.53 -4.08 -3.27
CA GLY A 144 6.45 -3.24 -4.03
C GLY A 144 6.33 -1.75 -3.71
N GLY A 145 5.14 -1.29 -3.27
CA GLY A 145 4.85 0.14 -3.17
C GLY A 145 5.08 0.87 -4.50
N TYR A 146 5.29 2.18 -4.43
CA TYR A 146 5.69 2.98 -5.60
C TYR A 146 6.54 4.19 -5.20
N ARG A 147 7.20 4.78 -6.20
CA ARG A 147 7.79 6.11 -6.13
C ARG A 147 7.31 6.96 -7.31
N LEU A 148 6.89 8.20 -7.07
CA LEU A 148 6.64 9.16 -8.14
C LEU A 148 7.94 9.73 -8.67
N LYS A 149 8.15 9.59 -9.96
CA LYS A 149 9.30 10.14 -10.68
C LYS A 149 8.85 10.56 -12.06
N ASP A 150 9.29 11.72 -12.50
CA ASP A 150 9.22 12.09 -13.92
C ASP A 150 10.35 11.33 -14.65
N LEU A 151 10.05 10.16 -15.18
CA LEU A 151 11.04 9.22 -15.72
C LEU A 151 11.48 9.60 -17.14
N ASP A 152 10.64 10.31 -17.88
CA ASP A 152 10.92 10.78 -19.24
C ASP A 152 11.14 12.30 -19.36
N ASN A 153 11.06 13.03 -18.25
CA ASN A 153 11.24 14.49 -18.15
C ASN A 153 10.17 15.27 -18.94
N ASP A 154 8.95 14.75 -19.01
CA ASP A 154 7.81 15.41 -19.65
C ASP A 154 7.06 16.39 -18.73
N GLY A 155 7.49 16.48 -17.47
CA GLY A 155 6.88 17.31 -16.43
C GLY A 155 5.75 16.64 -15.66
N LEU A 156 5.42 15.37 -15.98
CA LEU A 156 4.44 14.56 -15.29
C LEU A 156 5.11 13.37 -14.60
N PRO A 157 4.61 12.95 -13.42
CA PRO A 157 5.19 11.82 -12.74
C PRO A 157 4.62 10.48 -13.24
N GLU A 158 5.51 9.50 -13.37
CA GLU A 158 5.21 8.08 -13.37
C GLU A 158 5.27 7.49 -11.97
N PHE A 159 4.50 6.43 -11.75
CA PHE A 159 4.62 5.56 -10.60
C PHE A 159 5.63 4.45 -10.93
N ASP A 160 6.86 4.58 -10.44
CA ASP A 160 7.92 3.56 -10.44
C ASP A 160 7.63 2.53 -9.35
N SER A 161 7.09 1.37 -9.73
CA SER A 161 6.61 0.32 -8.84
C SER A 161 7.14 -1.07 -9.26
N ARG A 162 6.64 -2.11 -8.60
CA ARG A 162 7.00 -3.51 -8.88
C ARG A 162 5.74 -4.36 -8.99
N ASP A 163 5.80 -5.43 -9.79
CA ASP A 163 4.66 -6.33 -9.98
C ASP A 163 4.52 -7.31 -8.80
N ASP A 164 3.66 -6.95 -7.86
CA ASP A 164 3.48 -7.71 -6.61
C ASP A 164 2.96 -9.14 -6.80
N ARG A 165 2.44 -9.48 -7.98
CA ARG A 165 1.98 -10.85 -8.28
C ARG A 165 3.11 -11.88 -8.15
N PHE A 166 4.37 -11.45 -8.19
CA PHE A 166 5.54 -12.32 -7.98
C PHE A 166 5.84 -12.61 -6.51
N ALA A 167 5.26 -11.84 -5.56
CA ALA A 167 5.37 -12.13 -4.14
C ALA A 167 4.87 -13.56 -3.88
N TYR A 168 5.71 -14.39 -3.27
CA TYR A 168 5.39 -15.78 -2.92
C TYR A 168 5.09 -16.73 -4.08
N ALA A 169 5.09 -16.26 -5.34
CA ALA A 169 4.72 -17.10 -6.48
C ALA A 169 5.72 -18.23 -6.73
N PHE A 170 6.99 -18.01 -6.41
CA PHE A 170 8.08 -18.96 -6.69
C PHE A 170 9.02 -19.20 -5.51
N SER A 171 8.96 -18.41 -4.44
CA SER A 171 9.83 -18.56 -3.27
C SER A 171 9.18 -17.95 -2.03
N SER A 172 9.88 -17.90 -0.90
CA SER A 172 9.46 -17.08 0.24
C SER A 172 9.45 -15.59 -0.13
N TYR A 173 8.80 -14.76 0.69
CA TYR A 173 8.80 -13.31 0.52
C TYR A 173 10.21 -12.72 0.34
N ALA A 174 11.11 -13.07 1.26
CA ALA A 174 12.47 -12.54 1.29
C ALA A 174 13.29 -12.92 0.05
N ALA A 175 12.95 -14.04 -0.59
CA ALA A 175 13.60 -14.53 -1.79
C ALA A 175 12.74 -14.35 -3.06
N SER A 176 11.70 -13.51 -3.00
CA SER A 176 10.89 -13.13 -4.16
C SER A 176 11.58 -11.97 -4.89
N GLY A 177 11.82 -12.16 -6.19
CA GLY A 177 12.18 -11.05 -7.08
C GLY A 177 10.93 -10.45 -7.69
N TYR A 178 11.00 -9.17 -8.08
CA TYR A 178 9.87 -8.47 -8.69
C TYR A 178 10.28 -7.79 -10.00
N PRO A 179 9.57 -8.03 -11.12
CA PRO A 179 9.83 -7.30 -12.35
C PRO A 179 9.36 -5.85 -12.22
N LEU A 180 9.95 -5.00 -13.07
CA LEU A 180 9.64 -3.58 -13.09
C LEU A 180 8.21 -3.37 -13.56
N GLN A 181 7.48 -2.47 -12.88
CA GLN A 181 6.18 -2.02 -13.34
C GLN A 181 6.12 -0.50 -13.24
N ILE A 182 5.82 0.16 -14.36
CA ILE A 182 5.69 1.61 -14.41
C ILE A 182 4.28 1.95 -14.83
N TRP A 183 3.62 2.82 -14.07
CA TRP A 183 2.27 3.27 -14.34
C TRP A 183 2.21 4.78 -14.58
N GLN A 184 1.33 5.18 -15.50
CA GLN A 184 0.89 6.56 -15.65
C GLN A 184 -0.58 6.65 -15.23
N TYR A 185 -0.93 7.70 -14.49
CA TYR A 185 -2.32 8.05 -14.30
C TYR A 185 -2.79 8.89 -15.48
N ARG A 186 -3.86 8.49 -16.16
CA ARG A 186 -4.45 9.25 -17.25
C ARG A 186 -5.97 9.25 -17.10
N GLN A 187 -6.51 10.42 -16.80
CA GLN A 187 -7.94 10.69 -16.80
C GLN A 187 -8.79 9.71 -15.97
N GLY A 188 -8.35 9.35 -14.76
CA GLY A 188 -9.09 8.39 -13.92
C GLY A 188 -8.68 6.93 -14.11
N LYS A 189 -7.60 6.64 -14.84
CA LYS A 189 -7.14 5.28 -15.09
C LYS A 189 -5.65 5.14 -14.84
N MET A 190 -5.27 4.03 -14.23
CA MET A 190 -3.88 3.59 -14.13
C MET A 190 -3.52 2.81 -15.40
N VAL A 191 -2.55 3.31 -16.16
CA VAL A 191 -2.11 2.73 -17.42
C VAL A 191 -0.70 2.17 -17.24
N ASN A 192 -0.53 0.86 -17.44
CA ASN A 192 0.79 0.25 -17.40
C ASN A 192 1.58 0.65 -18.65
N VAL A 193 2.62 1.44 -18.45
CA VAL A 193 3.47 2.00 -19.50
C VAL A 193 4.89 1.44 -19.48
N THR A 194 5.15 0.40 -18.68
CA THR A 194 6.46 -0.23 -18.46
C THR A 194 7.28 -0.40 -19.75
N ARG A 195 6.67 -0.88 -20.84
CA ARG A 195 7.35 -1.12 -22.13
C ARG A 195 7.96 0.14 -22.77
N ARG A 196 7.54 1.34 -22.38
CA ARG A 196 8.13 2.61 -22.85
C ARG A 196 9.52 2.87 -22.26
N TYR A 197 9.91 2.14 -21.21
CA TYR A 197 11.17 2.36 -20.49
C TYR A 197 12.12 1.14 -20.60
N PRO A 198 12.55 0.73 -21.81
CA PRO A 198 13.38 -0.47 -22.00
C PRO A 198 14.72 -0.39 -21.26
N LYS A 199 15.30 0.81 -21.10
CA LYS A 199 16.53 0.99 -20.32
C LYS A 199 16.33 0.65 -18.84
N LEU A 200 15.20 1.07 -18.25
CA LEU A 200 14.88 0.77 -16.86
C LEU A 200 14.54 -0.72 -16.68
N ILE A 201 13.80 -1.32 -17.62
CA ILE A 201 13.53 -2.77 -17.61
C ILE A 201 14.86 -3.54 -17.67
N ALA A 202 15.78 -3.17 -18.56
CA ALA A 202 17.08 -3.81 -18.66
C ALA A 202 17.92 -3.66 -17.39
N SER A 203 17.86 -2.48 -16.74
CA SER A 203 18.51 -2.25 -15.45
C SER A 203 17.94 -3.14 -14.35
N ASN A 204 16.61 -3.25 -14.25
CA ASN A 204 15.94 -4.11 -13.26
C ASN A 204 16.28 -5.59 -13.52
N ALA A 205 16.27 -6.05 -14.78
CA ALA A 205 16.70 -7.40 -15.14
C ALA A 205 18.15 -7.67 -14.73
N ALA A 206 19.08 -6.74 -14.97
CA ALA A 206 20.46 -6.89 -14.56
C ALA A 206 20.61 -6.97 -13.02
N GLU A 207 19.85 -6.17 -12.28
CA GLU A 207 19.80 -6.22 -10.81
C GLU A 207 19.27 -7.55 -10.31
N LEU A 208 18.14 -8.04 -10.84
CA LEU A 208 17.57 -9.35 -10.50
C LEU A 208 18.56 -10.49 -10.75
N TRP A 209 19.28 -10.45 -11.88
CA TRP A 209 20.31 -11.44 -12.20
C TRP A 209 21.51 -11.36 -11.26
N LYS A 210 21.93 -10.14 -10.89
CA LYS A 210 23.00 -9.93 -9.91
C LYS A 210 22.60 -10.51 -8.55
N THR A 211 21.41 -10.19 -8.04
CA THR A 211 20.90 -10.70 -6.77
C THR A 211 20.78 -12.22 -6.80
N TYR A 212 20.28 -12.81 -7.90
CA TYR A 212 20.28 -14.26 -8.10
C TYR A 212 21.67 -14.89 -7.87
N ASN A 213 22.73 -14.31 -8.46
CA ASN A 213 24.09 -14.83 -8.29
C ASN A 213 24.57 -14.72 -6.84
N GLU A 214 24.27 -13.60 -6.16
CA GLU A 214 24.65 -13.37 -4.77
C GLU A 214 24.00 -14.39 -3.82
N ILE A 215 22.69 -14.58 -3.89
CA ILE A 215 22.00 -15.51 -2.98
C ILE A 215 22.32 -16.98 -3.29
N ARG A 216 22.63 -17.29 -4.55
CA ARG A 216 23.06 -18.64 -4.93
C ARG A 216 24.39 -18.99 -4.28
N GLN A 217 25.31 -18.02 -4.14
CA GLN A 217 26.57 -18.22 -3.42
C GLN A 217 26.34 -18.48 -1.92
N GLN A 218 25.21 -18.02 -1.38
CA GLN A 218 24.78 -18.26 0.01
C GLN A 218 24.01 -19.58 0.18
N GLY A 219 23.85 -20.37 -0.89
CA GLY A 219 23.19 -21.68 -0.85
C GLY A 219 21.71 -21.67 -1.20
N GLU A 220 21.10 -20.50 -1.42
CA GLU A 220 19.71 -20.40 -1.86
C GLU A 220 19.54 -20.78 -3.34
N ASP A 221 18.32 -21.12 -3.75
CA ASP A 221 18.05 -21.55 -5.13
C ASP A 221 17.87 -20.39 -6.12
N GLY A 222 17.47 -19.22 -5.61
CA GLY A 222 17.21 -17.99 -6.34
C GLY A 222 16.16 -18.04 -7.44
N LYS A 223 15.24 -19.01 -7.43
CA LYS A 223 14.23 -19.13 -8.49
C LYS A 223 13.25 -17.95 -8.55
N GLY A 224 12.98 -17.30 -7.41
CA GLY A 224 12.15 -16.09 -7.37
C GLY A 224 12.73 -14.93 -8.19
N PHE A 225 14.04 -14.72 -8.11
CA PHE A 225 14.73 -13.69 -8.90
C PHE A 225 14.83 -14.05 -10.38
N LEU A 226 15.06 -15.33 -10.71
CA LEU A 226 15.06 -15.79 -12.11
C LEU A 226 13.67 -15.67 -12.77
N ALA A 227 12.60 -15.89 -12.00
CA ALA A 227 11.24 -15.73 -12.50
C ALA A 227 10.95 -14.28 -12.89
N ALA A 228 11.26 -13.33 -12.00
CA ALA A 228 11.11 -11.91 -12.27
C ALA A 228 12.03 -11.43 -13.41
N TYR A 229 13.27 -11.93 -13.44
CA TYR A 229 14.22 -11.66 -14.52
C TYR A 229 13.62 -12.01 -15.88
N LEU A 230 13.06 -13.21 -15.99
CA LEU A 230 12.47 -13.68 -17.24
C LEU A 230 11.28 -12.81 -17.68
N ALA A 231 10.49 -12.32 -16.73
CA ALA A 231 9.38 -11.42 -17.00
C ALA A 231 9.87 -10.11 -17.64
N ASP A 232 10.92 -9.49 -17.09
CA ASP A 232 11.55 -8.31 -17.70
C ASP A 232 12.14 -8.61 -19.09
N LYS A 233 12.74 -9.79 -19.29
CA LYS A 233 13.23 -10.22 -20.60
C LYS A 233 12.09 -10.34 -21.62
N TYR A 234 10.91 -10.80 -21.23
CA TYR A 234 9.72 -10.76 -22.09
C TYR A 234 9.29 -9.33 -22.42
N MET A 235 9.35 -8.41 -21.44
CA MET A 235 9.04 -6.99 -21.67
C MET A 235 10.00 -6.33 -22.65
N LEU A 236 11.25 -6.80 -22.73
CA LEU A 236 12.27 -6.38 -23.70
C LEU A 236 12.17 -7.10 -25.06
N GLY A 237 11.24 -8.03 -25.25
CA GLY A 237 11.17 -8.85 -26.46
C GLY A 237 12.26 -9.93 -26.55
N GLN A 238 12.95 -10.21 -25.45
CA GLN A 238 14.08 -11.13 -25.33
C GLN A 238 13.70 -12.44 -24.62
N GLY A 239 12.43 -12.83 -24.63
CA GLY A 239 11.93 -13.98 -23.88
C GLY A 239 12.62 -15.32 -24.22
N GLN A 240 12.96 -15.55 -25.50
CA GLN A 240 13.67 -16.77 -25.91
C GLN A 240 15.09 -16.81 -25.32
N GLN A 241 15.85 -15.72 -25.44
CA GLN A 241 17.17 -15.60 -24.83
C GLN A 241 17.09 -15.73 -23.31
N GLY A 242 16.11 -15.06 -22.68
CA GLY A 242 15.89 -15.15 -21.23
C GLY A 242 15.64 -16.58 -20.77
N TRP A 243 14.86 -17.37 -21.52
CA TRP A 243 14.67 -18.79 -21.21
C TRP A 243 15.95 -19.60 -21.28
N GLN A 244 16.77 -19.39 -22.32
CA GLN A 244 18.06 -20.09 -22.44
C GLN A 244 18.95 -19.82 -21.23
N GLU A 245 19.04 -18.55 -20.81
CA GLU A 245 19.81 -18.12 -19.64
C GLU A 245 19.26 -18.75 -18.35
N VAL A 246 17.94 -18.68 -18.11
CA VAL A 246 17.29 -19.27 -16.92
C VAL A 246 17.47 -20.79 -16.88
N GLN A 247 17.31 -21.47 -18.01
CA GLN A 247 17.50 -22.93 -18.11
C GLN A 247 18.96 -23.34 -17.89
N GLN A 248 19.91 -22.51 -18.33
CA GLN A 248 21.33 -22.74 -18.07
C GLN A 248 21.68 -22.50 -16.60
N ALA A 249 21.10 -21.48 -15.97
CA ALA A 249 21.40 -21.11 -14.59
C ALA A 249 20.75 -22.07 -13.57
N TYR A 250 19.48 -22.42 -13.73
CA TYR A 250 18.74 -23.19 -12.73
C TYR A 250 18.85 -24.70 -12.95
N LYS A 251 19.66 -25.36 -12.11
CA LYS A 251 19.99 -26.80 -12.21
C LYS A 251 19.50 -27.66 -11.03
N LYS A 252 18.65 -27.12 -10.16
CA LYS A 252 18.09 -27.86 -9.02
C LYS A 252 17.14 -28.98 -9.51
N SER A 253 16.85 -29.94 -8.64
CA SER A 253 16.06 -31.15 -8.97
C SER A 253 14.62 -30.84 -9.37
N ASP A 254 14.04 -29.75 -8.86
CA ASP A 254 12.68 -29.26 -9.13
C ASP A 254 12.57 -28.44 -10.44
N ARG A 255 13.66 -28.28 -11.21
CA ARG A 255 13.69 -27.40 -12.41
C ARG A 255 12.53 -27.62 -13.40
N THR A 256 12.10 -28.87 -13.59
CA THR A 256 11.02 -29.20 -14.54
C THR A 256 9.69 -28.62 -14.08
N GLN A 257 9.40 -28.74 -12.77
CA GLN A 257 8.21 -28.16 -12.17
C GLN A 257 8.29 -26.63 -12.24
N PHE A 258 9.41 -26.05 -11.77
CA PHE A 258 9.63 -24.60 -11.80
C PHE A 258 9.42 -24.00 -13.20
N PHE A 259 10.03 -24.56 -14.25
CA PHE A 259 9.88 -24.04 -15.61
C PHE A 259 8.46 -24.17 -16.15
N THR A 260 7.72 -25.20 -15.73
CA THR A 260 6.32 -25.41 -16.14
C THR A 260 5.42 -24.36 -15.48
N GLU A 261 5.56 -24.17 -14.18
CA GLU A 261 4.81 -23.17 -13.41
C GLU A 261 5.14 -21.75 -13.88
N LEU A 262 6.42 -21.43 -14.09
CA LEU A 262 6.85 -20.12 -14.57
C LEU A 262 6.25 -19.79 -15.95
N ARG A 263 6.23 -20.75 -16.88
CA ARG A 263 5.62 -20.53 -18.20
C ARG A 263 4.11 -20.27 -18.10
N LYS A 264 3.42 -21.03 -17.26
CA LYS A 264 1.97 -20.85 -17.02
C LYS A 264 1.71 -19.46 -16.42
N PHE A 265 2.43 -19.14 -15.35
CA PHE A 265 2.31 -17.87 -14.64
C PHE A 265 2.55 -16.67 -15.55
N LEU A 266 3.62 -16.66 -16.36
CA LEU A 266 3.93 -15.54 -17.26
C LEU A 266 2.87 -15.35 -18.37
N ARG A 267 2.15 -16.41 -18.77
CA ARG A 267 1.00 -16.30 -19.68
C ARG A 267 -0.20 -15.70 -18.97
N GLU A 268 -0.56 -16.22 -17.81
CA GLU A 268 -1.72 -15.75 -17.02
C GLU A 268 -1.56 -14.30 -16.57
N THR A 269 -0.33 -13.85 -16.34
CA THR A 269 -0.01 -12.48 -15.93
C THR A 269 0.25 -11.53 -17.10
N GLY A 270 0.23 -12.01 -18.35
CA GLY A 270 0.28 -11.20 -19.57
C GLY A 270 1.68 -10.77 -20.05
N TYR A 271 2.75 -11.39 -19.53
CA TYR A 271 4.12 -11.18 -20.02
C TYR A 271 4.35 -11.88 -21.37
N VAL A 272 3.76 -13.06 -21.53
CA VAL A 272 3.75 -13.81 -22.79
C VAL A 272 2.44 -13.51 -23.53
N LYS A 273 2.56 -13.11 -24.80
CA LYS A 273 1.42 -12.98 -25.71
C LYS A 273 1.10 -14.32 -26.37
#